data_AF-A0A1Q9PLP7-F1
#
_entry.id   AF-A0A1Q9PLP7-F1
#
_cell.length_a   1.000
_cell.length_b   1.000
_cell.length_c   1.000
_cell.angle_alpha   90.00
_cell.angle_beta   90.00
_cell.angle_gamma   90.00
#
_symmetry.space_group_name_H-M   'P 1'
#
loop_
_entity.id
_entity.type
_entity.pdbx_description
1 polymer ?
#
loop_
_entity_poly.entity_id
_entity_poly.type
_entity_poly.pdbx_seq_one_letter_code
_entity_poly.pdbx_strand_id
1 'polypeptide(L)'
;MTERNTYEPYQTFKKISDQWEKQVNDTIHRWTNHHEFVELMKWGTMMQQPYLKMFKKNQEYFAKFYNIPTKYDVAKAAKLTVQTEEKIDLLEEQLWKLEEKIDQTNKNVSIIADAARDMIKLTKQLKTDQKKLDEIHTGLNDVTRELAEIYSLKEELGELKELMKEKNEVLELTAVTK
;
A
#
# COMPACT_ATOMS: atom_id res chain seq x y z
N MET A 1 -70.74 -79.73 2.85
CA MET A 1 -71.42 -78.53 3.40
C MET A 1 -70.59 -78.09 4.60
N THR A 2 -69.93 -76.94 4.70
CA THR A 2 -69.98 -75.65 3.98
C THR A 2 -68.67 -74.94 4.34
N GLU A 3 -67.86 -74.52 3.37
CA GLU A 3 -66.64 -73.74 3.63
C GLU A 3 -67.05 -72.37 4.19
N ARG A 4 -66.71 -72.10 5.45
CA ARG A 4 -67.01 -70.82 6.11
C ARG A 4 -66.07 -69.75 5.60
N ASN A 5 -66.51 -69.11 4.53
CA ASN A 5 -65.91 -67.91 3.96
C ASN A 5 -65.81 -66.82 5.04
N THR A 6 -64.63 -66.64 5.62
CA THR A 6 -64.39 -65.69 6.72
C THR A 6 -64.16 -64.33 6.10
N TYR A 7 -65.24 -63.55 5.98
CA TYR A 7 -65.20 -62.22 5.40
C TYR A 7 -64.44 -61.25 6.34
N GLU A 8 -63.20 -60.92 5.99
CA GLU A 8 -62.39 -59.92 6.72
C GLU A 8 -62.52 -58.52 6.08
N PRO A 9 -63.32 -57.62 6.65
CA PRO A 9 -63.61 -56.30 6.05
C PRO A 9 -62.36 -55.39 5.93
N TYR A 10 -61.36 -55.58 6.79
CA TYR A 10 -60.10 -54.82 6.74
C TYR A 10 -59.27 -55.14 5.49
N GLN A 11 -59.22 -56.42 5.10
CA GLN A 11 -58.51 -56.81 3.88
C GLN A 11 -59.20 -56.28 2.62
N THR A 12 -60.53 -56.21 2.63
CA THR A 12 -61.31 -55.64 1.52
C THR A 12 -61.11 -54.12 1.42
N PHE A 13 -61.12 -53.39 2.54
CA PHE A 13 -60.84 -51.94 2.55
C PHE A 13 -59.43 -51.62 2.05
N LYS A 14 -58.42 -52.39 2.51
CA LYS A 14 -57.04 -52.25 2.06
C LYS A 14 -56.88 -52.51 0.56
N LYS A 15 -57.53 -53.55 0.02
CA LYS A 15 -57.53 -53.81 -1.43
C LYS A 15 -58.17 -52.66 -2.22
N ILE A 16 -59.23 -52.05 -1.70
CA ILE A 16 -59.88 -50.89 -2.32
C ILE A 16 -58.96 -49.67 -2.25
N SER A 17 -58.30 -49.38 -1.12
CA SER A 17 -57.35 -48.27 -1.02
C SER A 17 -56.16 -48.46 -1.96
N ASP A 18 -55.61 -49.68 -2.03
CA ASP A 18 -54.48 -50.00 -2.91
C ASP A 18 -54.86 -49.89 -4.39
N GLN A 19 -56.09 -50.28 -4.75
CA GLN A 19 -56.62 -50.09 -6.11
C GLN A 19 -56.87 -48.61 -6.42
N TRP A 20 -57.38 -47.85 -5.45
CA TRP A 20 -57.63 -46.43 -5.61
C TRP A 20 -56.32 -45.64 -5.76
N GLU A 21 -55.31 -45.96 -4.95
CA GLU A 21 -53.97 -45.40 -5.05
C GLU A 21 -53.34 -45.69 -6.41
N LYS A 22 -53.43 -46.93 -6.91
CA LYS A 22 -52.95 -47.27 -8.26
C LYS A 22 -53.68 -46.51 -9.35
N GLN A 23 -55.02 -46.41 -9.28
CA GLN A 23 -55.81 -45.67 -10.27
C GLN A 23 -55.51 -44.18 -10.28
N VAL A 24 -55.34 -43.58 -9.09
CA VAL A 24 -54.95 -42.18 -8.94
C VAL A 24 -53.54 -41.98 -9.49
N ASN A 25 -52.61 -42.86 -9.14
CA ASN A 25 -51.22 -42.78 -9.60
C ASN A 25 -51.12 -42.92 -11.13
N ASP A 26 -51.80 -43.90 -11.73
CA ASP A 26 -51.85 -44.08 -13.18
C ASP A 26 -52.53 -42.91 -13.90
N THR A 27 -53.49 -42.25 -13.27
CA THR A 27 -54.16 -41.07 -13.83
C THR A 27 -53.26 -39.84 -13.75
N ILE A 28 -52.57 -39.63 -12.62
CA ILE A 28 -51.56 -38.58 -12.47
C ILE A 28 -50.44 -38.77 -13.48
N HIS A 29 -49.89 -39.98 -13.61
CA HIS A 29 -48.85 -40.27 -14.60
C HIS A 29 -49.31 -40.01 -16.03
N ARG A 30 -50.56 -40.37 -16.39
CA ARG A 30 -51.12 -40.08 -17.72
C ARG A 30 -51.28 -38.57 -17.96
N TRP A 31 -51.72 -37.81 -16.97
CA TRP A 31 -51.90 -36.36 -17.09
C TRP A 31 -50.57 -35.62 -17.10
N THR A 32 -49.61 -35.98 -16.25
CA THR A 32 -48.28 -35.36 -16.20
C THR A 32 -47.45 -35.65 -17.46
N ASN A 33 -47.64 -36.83 -18.08
CA ASN A 33 -46.95 -37.17 -19.33
C ASN A 33 -47.56 -36.49 -20.58
N HIS A 34 -48.74 -35.87 -20.48
CA HIS A 34 -49.31 -35.07 -21.57
C HIS A 34 -48.81 -33.64 -21.51
N HIS A 35 -48.07 -33.23 -22.55
CA HIS A 35 -47.49 -31.90 -22.67
C HIS A 35 -48.54 -30.77 -22.57
N GLU A 36 -49.73 -30.99 -23.15
CA GLU A 36 -50.85 -30.04 -23.14
C GLU A 36 -51.38 -29.76 -21.73
N PHE A 37 -51.42 -30.77 -20.85
CA PHE A 37 -51.85 -30.59 -19.46
C PHE A 37 -50.81 -29.81 -18.66
N VAL A 38 -49.53 -30.10 -18.89
CA VAL A 38 -48.43 -29.34 -18.28
C VAL A 38 -48.44 -27.89 -18.76
N GLU A 39 -48.74 -27.64 -20.03
CA GLU A 39 -48.85 -26.29 -20.59
C GLU A 39 -50.06 -25.52 -20.06
N LEU A 40 -51.23 -26.18 -19.95
CA LEU A 40 -52.42 -25.61 -19.34
C LEU A 40 -52.19 -25.27 -17.85
N MET A 41 -51.53 -26.16 -17.11
CA MET A 41 -51.16 -25.94 -15.71
C MET A 41 -50.14 -24.80 -15.57
N LYS A 42 -49.17 -24.68 -16.50
CA LYS A 42 -48.25 -23.52 -16.56
C LYS A 42 -49.02 -22.22 -16.81
N TRP A 43 -49.99 -22.22 -17.72
CA TRP A 43 -50.80 -21.03 -18.01
C TRP A 43 -51.71 -20.65 -16.84
N GLY A 44 -52.36 -21.63 -16.20
CA GLY A 44 -53.14 -21.43 -14.98
C GLY A 44 -52.28 -20.88 -13.83
N THR A 45 -51.07 -21.40 -13.66
CA THR A 45 -50.11 -20.89 -12.68
C THR A 45 -49.65 -19.47 -13.03
N MET A 46 -49.44 -19.17 -14.33
CA MET A 46 -49.05 -17.84 -14.81
C MET A 46 -50.14 -16.80 -14.54
N MET A 47 -51.41 -17.16 -14.72
CA MET A 47 -52.57 -16.32 -14.39
C MET A 47 -52.72 -16.07 -12.89
N GLN A 48 -52.25 -17.00 -12.05
CA GLN A 48 -52.24 -16.85 -10.59
C GLN A 48 -51.08 -16.01 -10.04
N GLN A 49 -49.99 -15.84 -10.81
CA GLN A 49 -48.84 -15.01 -10.40
C GLN A 49 -49.20 -13.56 -10.01
N PRO A 50 -50.02 -12.80 -10.77
CA PRO A 50 -50.38 -11.44 -10.37
C PRO A 50 -51.15 -11.41 -9.04
N TYR A 51 -52.03 -12.39 -8.77
CA TYR A 51 -52.74 -12.50 -7.50
C TYR A 51 -51.78 -12.77 -6.33
N LEU A 52 -50.81 -13.67 -6.53
CA LEU A 52 -49.78 -13.94 -5.53
C LEU A 52 -48.90 -12.71 -5.26
N LYS A 53 -48.58 -11.93 -6.30
CA LYS A 53 -47.85 -10.65 -6.16
C LYS A 53 -48.65 -9.62 -5.37
N MET A 54 -49.95 -9.48 -5.63
CA MET A 54 -50.83 -8.60 -4.85
C MET A 54 -50.95 -9.04 -3.40
N PHE A 55 -51.06 -10.34 -3.14
CA PHE A 55 -51.10 -10.87 -1.79
C PHE A 55 -49.81 -10.58 -1.01
N LYS A 56 -48.64 -10.80 -1.64
CA LYS A 56 -47.34 -10.45 -1.04
C LYS A 56 -47.22 -8.94 -0.77
N LYS A 57 -47.67 -8.09 -1.69
CA LYS A 57 -47.67 -6.64 -1.52
C LYS A 57 -48.57 -6.19 -0.36
N ASN A 58 -49.75 -6.80 -0.22
CA ASN A 58 -50.64 -6.53 0.90
C ASN A 58 -50.03 -7.00 2.23
N GLN A 59 -49.42 -8.18 2.25
CA GLN A 59 -48.69 -8.68 3.41
C GLN A 59 -47.56 -7.72 3.82
N GLU A 60 -46.84 -7.14 2.86
CA GLU A 60 -45.83 -6.09 3.11
C GLU A 60 -46.43 -4.81 3.70
N TYR A 61 -47.59 -4.36 3.21
CA TYR A 61 -48.29 -3.21 3.78
C TYR A 61 -48.78 -3.45 5.20
N PHE A 62 -49.32 -4.63 5.49
CA PHE A 62 -49.73 -5.00 6.85
C PHE A 62 -48.51 -5.14 7.76
N ALA A 63 -47.43 -5.78 7.30
CA ALA A 63 -46.19 -5.87 8.04
C ALA A 63 -45.63 -4.48 8.39
N LYS A 64 -45.71 -3.52 7.45
CA LYS A 64 -45.35 -2.13 7.68
C LYS A 64 -46.24 -1.44 8.72
N PHE A 65 -47.54 -1.71 8.73
CA PHE A 65 -48.47 -1.16 9.74
C PHE A 65 -48.19 -1.71 11.14
N TYR A 66 -47.94 -3.01 11.25
CA TYR A 66 -47.61 -3.68 12.52
C TYR A 66 -46.13 -3.57 12.92
N ASN A 67 -45.32 -2.84 12.13
CA ASN A 67 -43.88 -2.67 12.33
C ASN A 67 -43.12 -4.02 12.44
N ILE A 68 -43.62 -5.05 11.75
CA ILE A 68 -43.01 -6.38 11.72
C ILE A 68 -41.99 -6.39 10.59
N PRO A 69 -40.72 -6.76 10.85
CA PRO A 69 -39.71 -6.81 9.81
C PRO A 69 -40.09 -7.83 8.74
N THR A 70 -40.13 -7.40 7.48
CA THR A 70 -40.38 -8.31 6.36
C THR A 70 -39.08 -9.01 5.97
N LYS A 71 -39.17 -10.19 5.33
CA LYS A 71 -38.00 -10.89 4.76
C LYS A 71 -37.14 -9.98 3.86
N TYR A 72 -37.77 -9.03 3.16
CA TYR A 72 -37.09 -8.03 2.34
C TYR A 72 -36.23 -7.08 3.18
N ASP A 73 -36.74 -6.60 4.32
CA ASP A 73 -36.01 -5.68 5.20
C ASP A 73 -34.81 -6.37 5.85
N VAL A 74 -34.98 -7.64 6.26
CA VAL A 74 -33.87 -8.47 6.78
C VAL A 74 -32.82 -8.70 5.71
N ALA A 75 -33.22 -9.02 4.48
CA ALA A 75 -32.29 -9.21 3.37
C ALA A 75 -31.56 -7.89 3.01
N LYS A 76 -32.25 -6.75 3.08
CA LYS A 76 -31.65 -5.43 2.84
C LYS A 76 -30.68 -5.06 3.95
N ALA A 77 -31.02 -5.31 5.21
CA ALA A 77 -30.14 -5.09 6.35
C ALA A 77 -28.87 -5.95 6.23
N ALA A 78 -29.01 -7.25 5.95
CA ALA A 78 -27.88 -8.15 5.72
C ALA A 78 -27.01 -7.67 4.53
N LYS A 79 -27.62 -7.24 3.43
CA LYS A 79 -26.88 -6.69 2.28
C LYS A 79 -26.11 -5.42 2.66
N LEU A 80 -26.72 -4.53 3.44
CA LEU A 80 -26.05 -3.32 3.93
C LEU A 80 -24.89 -3.69 4.85
N THR A 81 -25.05 -4.67 5.73
CA THR A 81 -23.97 -5.18 6.59
C THR A 81 -22.80 -5.69 5.77
N VAL A 82 -23.05 -6.56 4.77
CA VAL A 82 -22.00 -7.07 3.88
C VAL A 82 -21.30 -5.92 3.14
N GLN A 83 -22.06 -4.95 2.62
CA GLN A 83 -21.48 -3.77 1.97
C GLN A 83 -20.66 -2.88 2.93
N THR A 84 -21.03 -2.85 4.20
CA THR A 84 -20.29 -2.12 5.23
C THR A 84 -19.01 -2.86 5.60
N GLU A 85 -19.05 -4.20 5.73
CA GLU A 85 -17.87 -5.04 5.94
C GLU A 85 -16.87 -4.85 4.80
N GLU A 86 -17.29 -4.97 3.54
CA GLU A 86 -16.42 -4.74 2.37
C GLU A 86 -15.76 -3.35 2.39
N LYS A 87 -16.50 -2.32 2.83
CA LYS A 87 -15.95 -0.95 2.94
C LYS A 87 -14.99 -0.80 4.11
N ILE A 88 -15.23 -1.49 5.23
CA ILE A 88 -14.33 -1.51 6.38
C ILE A 88 -13.02 -2.18 5.98
N ASP A 89 -13.08 -3.32 5.29
CA ASP A 89 -11.91 -4.04 4.80
C ASP A 89 -11.03 -3.16 3.88
N LEU A 90 -11.65 -2.40 2.97
CA LEU A 90 -10.94 -1.45 2.12
C LEU A 90 -10.26 -0.32 2.93
N LEU A 91 -10.92 0.17 3.99
CA LEU A 91 -10.35 1.18 4.87
C LEU A 91 -9.19 0.62 5.69
N GLU A 92 -9.29 -0.62 6.17
CA GLU A 92 -8.21 -1.30 6.86
C GLU A 92 -6.99 -1.47 5.95
N GLU A 93 -7.18 -1.91 4.70
CA GLU A 93 -6.09 -2.03 3.74
C GLU A 93 -5.41 -0.67 3.46
N GLN A 94 -6.19 0.40 3.37
CA GLN A 94 -5.65 1.76 3.23
C GLN A 94 -4.87 2.21 4.46
N LEU A 95 -5.35 1.85 5.66
CA LEU A 95 -4.69 2.17 6.92
C LEU A 95 -3.35 1.43 7.05
N TRP A 96 -3.30 0.15 6.70
CA TRP A 96 -2.06 -0.63 6.63
C TRP A 96 -1.05 -0.03 5.64
N LYS A 97 -1.50 0.36 4.44
CA LYS A 97 -0.63 1.05 3.46
C LYS A 97 -0.14 2.40 3.96
N LEU A 98 -0.93 3.10 4.76
CA LEU A 98 -0.53 4.39 5.34
C LEU A 98 0.50 4.19 6.45
N GLU A 99 0.30 3.20 7.32
CA GLU A 99 1.25 2.82 8.36
C GLU A 99 2.61 2.45 7.76
N GLU A 100 2.62 1.62 6.71
CA GLU A 100 3.85 1.25 6.01
C GLU A 100 4.57 2.48 5.42
N LYS A 101 3.82 3.42 4.84
CA LYS A 101 4.40 4.68 4.32
C LYS A 101 4.96 5.56 5.43
N ILE A 102 4.30 5.62 6.58
CA ILE A 102 4.79 6.38 7.75
C ILE A 102 6.09 5.76 8.26
N ASP A 103 6.14 4.43 8.38
CA ASP A 103 7.35 3.71 8.80
C ASP A 103 8.52 3.90 7.82
N GLN A 104 8.25 3.83 6.52
CA GLN A 104 9.24 4.13 5.49
C GLN A 104 9.72 5.59 5.60
N THR A 105 8.80 6.53 5.81
CA THR A 105 9.13 7.94 5.99
C THR A 105 10.00 8.15 7.23
N ASN A 106 9.69 7.49 8.34
CA ASN A 106 10.47 7.59 9.57
C ASN A 106 11.89 7.03 9.40
N LYS A 107 12.04 5.90 8.71
CA LYS A 107 13.35 5.35 8.32
C LYS A 107 14.15 6.36 7.47
N ASN A 108 13.50 6.98 6.49
CA ASN A 108 14.14 8.00 5.65
C ASN A 108 14.56 9.24 6.46
N VAL A 109 13.72 9.69 7.40
CA VAL A 109 14.06 10.80 8.31
C VAL A 109 15.26 10.45 9.18
N SER A 110 15.36 9.23 9.67
CA SER A 110 16.55 8.77 10.42
C SER A 110 17.81 8.81 9.56
N ILE A 111 17.76 8.30 8.33
CA ILE A 111 18.89 8.33 7.40
C ILE A 111 19.32 9.77 7.09
N ILE A 112 18.36 10.67 6.88
CA ILE A 112 18.63 12.10 6.65
C ILE A 112 19.27 12.74 7.90
N ALA A 113 18.79 12.40 9.10
CA ALA A 113 19.36 12.91 10.35
C ALA A 113 20.81 12.42 10.56
N ASP A 114 21.10 11.16 10.22
CA ASP A 114 22.45 10.61 10.28
C ASP A 114 23.38 11.30 9.27
N ALA A 115 22.93 11.45 8.02
CA ALA A 115 23.66 12.19 6.99
C ALA A 115 23.90 13.66 7.39
N ALA A 116 22.94 14.32 8.03
CA ALA A 116 23.10 15.67 8.55
C ALA A 116 24.17 15.74 9.65
N ARG A 117 24.24 14.75 10.56
CA ARG A 117 25.30 14.70 11.58
C ARG A 117 26.68 14.54 10.94
N ASP A 118 26.80 13.72 9.91
CA ASP A 118 28.07 13.54 9.21
C ASP A 118 28.47 14.76 8.39
N MET A 119 27.52 15.44 7.74
CA MET A 119 27.77 16.75 7.11
C MET A 119 28.24 17.80 8.12
N ILE A 120 27.68 17.82 9.35
CA ILE A 120 28.14 18.73 10.41
C ILE A 120 29.58 18.42 10.82
N LYS A 121 29.95 17.14 10.95
CA LYS A 121 31.34 16.73 11.26
C LYS A 121 32.29 17.14 10.14
N LEU A 122 31.95 16.85 8.89
CA LEU A 122 32.74 17.24 7.72
C LEU A 122 32.89 18.76 7.63
N THR A 123 31.81 19.52 7.87
CA THR A 123 31.86 20.99 7.90
C THR A 123 32.81 21.51 8.99
N LYS A 124 32.84 20.87 10.18
CA LYS A 124 33.79 21.22 11.24
C LYS A 124 35.23 20.93 10.81
N GLN A 125 35.49 19.77 10.21
CA GLN A 125 36.81 19.41 9.68
C GLN A 125 37.27 20.39 8.60
N LEU A 126 36.37 20.76 7.68
CA LEU A 126 36.67 21.69 6.60
C LEU A 126 37.00 23.09 7.15
N LYS A 127 36.30 23.55 8.19
CA LYS A 127 36.67 24.79 8.89
C LYS A 127 38.05 24.71 9.55
N THR A 128 38.40 23.58 10.17
CA THR A 128 39.73 23.42 10.76
C THR A 128 40.83 23.37 9.70
N ASP A 129 40.58 22.71 8.58
CA ASP A 129 41.55 22.63 7.49
C ASP A 129 41.69 23.97 6.77
N GLN A 130 40.60 24.73 6.63
CA GLN A 130 40.64 26.09 6.12
C GLN A 130 41.50 27.01 7.00
N LYS A 131 41.37 26.90 8.34
CA LYS A 131 42.24 27.64 9.27
C LYS A 131 43.72 27.27 9.10
N LYS A 132 44.03 25.98 8.97
CA LYS A 132 45.42 25.54 8.71
C LYS A 132 45.94 26.08 7.36
N LEU A 133 45.06 26.16 6.35
CA LEU A 133 45.40 26.68 5.04
C LEU A 133 45.72 28.18 5.11
N ASP A 134 44.96 28.94 5.90
CA ASP A 134 45.26 30.35 6.20
C ASP A 134 46.63 30.50 6.92
N GLU A 135 46.92 29.64 7.90
CA GLU A 135 48.21 29.62 8.60
C GLU A 135 49.38 29.32 7.63
N ILE A 136 49.21 28.34 6.74
CA ILE A 136 50.19 28.03 5.68
C ILE A 136 50.35 29.22 4.73
N HIS A 137 49.26 29.89 4.36
CA HIS A 137 49.31 31.04 3.47
C HIS A 137 50.07 32.21 4.10
N THR A 138 49.89 32.46 5.40
CA THR A 138 50.69 33.45 6.13
C THR A 138 52.17 33.09 6.17
N GLY A 139 52.51 31.84 6.49
CA GLY A 139 53.91 31.40 6.50
C GLY A 139 54.56 31.47 5.12
N LEU A 140 53.82 31.19 4.04
CA LEU A 140 54.32 31.34 2.68
C LEU A 140 54.63 32.80 2.33
N ASN A 141 53.80 33.74 2.77
CA ASN A 141 54.05 35.17 2.58
C ASN A 141 55.30 35.63 3.35
N ASP A 142 55.50 35.12 4.57
CA ASP A 142 56.70 35.41 5.36
C ASP A 142 57.96 34.90 4.66
N VAL A 143 57.97 33.65 4.18
CA VAL A 143 59.09 33.09 3.40
C VAL A 143 59.35 33.89 2.12
N THR A 144 58.29 34.33 1.45
CA THR A 144 58.40 35.17 0.24
C THR A 144 59.07 36.51 0.57
N ARG A 145 58.76 37.09 1.73
CA ARG A 145 59.40 38.32 2.23
C ARG A 145 60.86 38.09 2.58
N GLU A 146 61.17 37.03 3.32
CA GLU A 146 62.55 36.66 3.66
C GLU A 146 63.41 36.42 2.41
N LEU A 147 62.86 35.77 1.38
CA LEU A 147 63.55 35.59 0.10
C LEU A 147 63.84 36.93 -0.58
N ALA A 148 62.92 37.89 -0.57
CA ALA A 148 63.15 39.23 -1.13
C ALA A 148 64.29 39.97 -0.41
N GLU A 149 64.34 39.88 0.93
CA GLU A 149 65.44 40.43 1.74
C GLU A 149 66.78 39.74 1.41
N ILE A 150 66.79 38.41 1.23
CA ILE A 150 67.99 37.68 0.82
C ILE A 150 68.46 38.11 -0.57
N TYR A 151 67.54 38.35 -1.50
CA TYR A 151 67.89 38.85 -2.84
C TYR A 151 68.53 40.23 -2.78
N SER A 152 68.03 41.16 -1.96
CA SER A 152 68.64 42.48 -1.80
C SER A 152 70.02 42.39 -1.17
N LEU A 153 70.18 41.58 -0.11
CA LEU A 153 71.48 41.34 0.53
C LEU A 153 72.50 40.71 -0.44
N LYS A 154 72.04 39.84 -1.35
CA LYS A 154 72.88 39.24 -2.38
C LYS A 154 73.36 40.31 -3.39
N GLU A 155 72.51 41.25 -3.73
CA GLU A 155 72.84 42.38 -4.62
C GLU A 155 73.89 43.29 -3.96
N GLU A 156 73.66 43.69 -2.70
CA GLU A 156 74.60 44.47 -1.90
C GLU A 156 75.97 43.77 -1.75
N LEU A 157 76.00 42.45 -1.50
CA LEU A 157 77.24 41.68 -1.45
C LEU A 157 77.95 41.60 -2.80
N GLY A 158 77.20 41.61 -3.90
CA GLY A 158 77.74 41.68 -5.26
C GLY A 158 78.50 42.98 -5.49
N GLU A 159 77.88 44.11 -5.14
CA GLU A 159 78.50 45.44 -5.22
C GLU A 159 79.75 45.53 -4.34
N LEU A 160 79.66 45.02 -3.10
CA LEU A 160 80.79 45.03 -2.17
C LEU A 160 81.97 44.18 -2.67
N LYS A 161 81.67 43.06 -3.35
CA LYS A 161 82.68 42.21 -3.98
C LYS A 161 83.34 42.89 -5.17
N GLU A 162 82.60 43.63 -5.99
CA GLU A 162 83.19 44.44 -7.07
C GLU A 162 84.11 45.53 -6.51
N LEU A 163 83.66 46.27 -5.49
CA LEU A 163 84.47 47.29 -4.82
C LEU A 163 85.74 46.70 -4.20
N MET A 164 85.68 45.49 -3.62
CA MET A 164 86.88 44.83 -3.12
C MET A 164 87.83 44.41 -4.25
N LYS A 165 87.31 43.99 -5.41
CA LYS A 165 88.12 43.63 -6.58
C LYS A 165 88.85 44.86 -7.13
N GLU A 166 88.14 45.98 -7.25
CA GLU A 166 88.67 47.27 -7.69
C GLU A 166 89.74 47.79 -6.72
N LYS A 167 89.49 47.70 -5.40
CA LYS A 167 90.47 48.10 -4.38
C LYS A 167 91.71 47.21 -4.37
N ASN A 168 91.56 45.91 -4.67
CA ASN A 168 92.68 44.97 -4.74
C ASN A 168 93.56 45.23 -5.98
N GLU A 169 92.96 45.59 -7.12
CA GLU A 169 93.68 46.03 -8.33
C GLU A 169 94.45 47.35 -8.09
N VAL A 170 93.89 48.29 -7.31
CA VAL A 170 94.57 49.54 -6.93
C VAL A 170 95.74 49.30 -5.95
N LEU A 171 95.62 48.30 -5.08
CA LEU A 171 96.71 47.90 -4.16
C LEU A 171 97.87 47.22 -4.89
N GLU A 172 97.61 46.43 -5.94
CA GLU A 172 98.68 45.86 -6.77
C GLU A 172 99.41 46.92 -7.60
N LEU A 173 98.72 47.96 -8.08
CA LEU A 173 99.36 49.08 -8.80
C LEU A 173 100.19 50.00 -7.90
N THR A 174 99.83 50.15 -6.62
CA THR A 174 100.60 50.96 -5.66
C THR A 174 101.79 50.20 -5.06
N ALA A 175 101.76 48.86 -5.01
CA ALA A 175 102.88 48.04 -4.58
C ALA A 175 104.03 47.95 -5.62
N VAL A 176 103.75 48.15 -6.90
CA VAL A 176 104.77 48.18 -7.97
C VAL A 176 105.51 49.54 -8.06
N THR A 177 105.02 50.57 -7.35
CA THR A 177 105.59 51.93 -7.39
C THR A 177 106.32 52.33 -6.10
N LYS A 178 106.94 51.39 -5.40
CA LYS A 178 107.81 51.64 -4.23
C LYS A 178 109.16 50.95 -4.35
#